data_AF-A0A7C6E005-F1
#
_entry.id   AF-A0A7C6E005-F1
#
_cell.length_a   1.000
_cell.length_b   1.000
_cell.length_c   1.000
_cell.angle_alpha   90.00
_cell.angle_beta   90.00
_cell.angle_gamma   90.00
#
_symmetry.space_group_name_H-M   'P 1'
#
loop_
_entity.id
_entity.type
_entity.pdbx_description
1 polymer ?
#
loop_
_entity_poly.entity_id
_entity_poly.type
_entity_poly.pdbx_seq_one_letter_code
_entity_poly.pdbx_strand_id
1 'polypeptide(L)'
;MVLFIALFFAVGIIIGYVAGGIGKVPESQYTELQAIYNQLQQNVSLTTRKLKAGFIYVGPVEDFGWTAAHDQARRQVEKLFPWLETVYVESVPEADAARYIERLVTEENVDIVFTTSFGFMDPTIEVAERYPGKMFFHCSG
;
A
#
# COMPACT_ATOMS: atom_id res chain seq x y z
N MET A 1 -8.97 3.67 6.96
CA MET A 1 -8.15 2.44 6.97
C MET A 1 -7.09 2.46 8.08
N VAL A 2 -6.23 3.49 8.17
CA VAL A 2 -5.17 3.59 9.20
C VAL A 2 -5.69 3.55 10.65
N LEU A 3 -6.83 4.20 10.93
CA LEU A 3 -7.42 4.22 12.28
C LEU A 3 -7.89 2.83 12.77
N PHE A 4 -8.40 2.00 11.86
CA PHE A 4 -8.85 0.64 12.17
C PHE A 4 -7.67 -0.30 12.45
N ILE A 5 -6.57 -0.12 11.74
CA ILE A 5 -5.33 -0.89 11.95
C ILE A 5 -4.70 -0.52 13.31
N ALA A 6 -4.63 0.77 13.64
CA ALA A 6 -4.11 1.22 14.94
C ALA A 6 -4.95 0.71 16.12
N LEU A 7 -6.29 0.73 15.99
CA LEU A 7 -7.21 0.21 17.00
C LEU A 7 -7.07 -1.31 17.18
N PHE A 8 -6.89 -2.05 16.07
CA PHE A 8 -6.66 -3.49 16.10
C PHE A 8 -5.38 -3.87 16.87
N PHE A 9 -4.27 -3.17 16.62
CA PHE A 9 -3.03 -3.39 17.37
C PHE A 9 -3.18 -3.03 18.86
N ALA A 10 -3.85 -1.92 19.19
CA ALA A 10 -4.07 -1.51 20.57
C ALA A 10 -4.90 -2.54 21.35
N VAL A 11 -6.01 -3.02 20.79
CA VAL A 11 -6.88 -4.03 21.42
C VAL A 11 -6.16 -5.38 21.54
N GLY A 12 -5.41 -5.79 20.51
CA GLY A 12 -4.61 -7.02 20.54
C GLY A 12 -3.50 -7.01 21.61
N ILE A 13 -2.81 -5.87 21.79
CA ILE A 13 -1.79 -5.70 22.84
C ILE A 13 -2.42 -5.79 24.23
N ILE A 14 -3.58 -5.17 24.44
CA ILE A 14 -4.29 -5.22 25.73
C ILE A 14 -4.68 -6.66 26.08
N ILE A 15 -5.26 -7.42 25.13
CA ILE A 15 -5.62 -8.83 25.33
C ILE A 15 -4.38 -9.70 25.62
N GLY A 16 -3.26 -9.47 24.91
CA GLY A 16 -2.01 -10.20 25.13
C GLY A 16 -1.35 -9.93 26.49
N TYR A 17 -1.32 -8.67 26.92
CA TYR A 17 -0.76 -8.25 28.22
C TYR A 17 -1.51 -8.87 29.42
N VAL A 18 -2.80 -9.01 29.21
CA VAL A 18 -3.79 -9.60 30.12
C VAL A 18 -3.63 -11.11 30.23
N ALA A 19 -3.56 -11.81 29.09
CA ALA A 19 -3.48 -13.27 29.04
C ALA A 19 -2.11 -13.74 29.57
N GLY A 20 -1.08 -12.89 29.45
CA GLY A 20 0.24 -13.09 30.04
C GLY A 20 0.34 -12.84 31.55
N GLY A 21 -0.77 -12.52 32.24
CA GLY A 21 -0.82 -12.43 33.70
C GLY A 21 -0.26 -11.14 34.31
N ILE A 22 0.02 -10.11 33.50
CA ILE A 22 0.64 -8.85 33.96
C ILE A 22 -0.43 -7.81 34.37
N GLY A 23 -1.71 -8.03 34.05
CA GLY A 23 -2.84 -7.18 34.44
C GLY A 23 -4.03 -7.95 35.02
N LYS A 24 -4.71 -7.37 36.02
CA LYS A 24 -5.97 -7.88 36.58
C LYS A 24 -7.16 -7.06 36.07
N VAL A 25 -7.58 -7.27 34.83
CA VAL A 25 -8.87 -6.74 34.35
C VAL A 25 -9.97 -7.77 34.72
N PRO A 26 -11.17 -7.34 35.11
CA PRO A 26 -12.30 -8.22 35.36
C PRO A 26 -12.68 -9.08 34.13
N GLU A 27 -13.11 -10.31 34.37
CA GLU A 27 -13.47 -11.29 33.32
C GLU A 27 -14.57 -10.80 32.35
N SER A 28 -15.48 -9.96 32.84
CA SER A 28 -16.53 -9.32 32.01
C SER A 28 -15.95 -8.39 30.95
N GLN A 29 -14.95 -7.58 31.31
CA GLN A 29 -14.31 -6.63 30.40
C GLN A 29 -13.43 -7.36 29.37
N TYR A 30 -12.86 -8.52 29.69
CA TYR A 30 -12.17 -9.36 28.70
C TYR A 30 -13.11 -9.90 27.64
N THR A 31 -14.27 -10.37 28.06
CA THR A 31 -15.25 -10.94 27.15
C THR A 31 -15.75 -9.89 26.15
N GLU A 32 -15.97 -8.65 26.61
CA GLU A 32 -16.32 -7.51 25.76
C GLU A 32 -15.20 -7.13 24.77
N LEU A 33 -13.95 -7.05 25.24
CA LEU A 33 -12.79 -6.76 24.38
C LEU A 33 -12.58 -7.84 23.32
N GLN A 34 -12.78 -9.11 23.67
CA GLN A 34 -12.66 -10.23 22.73
C GLN A 34 -13.76 -10.18 21.67
N ALA A 35 -14.99 -9.83 22.05
CA ALA A 35 -16.11 -9.66 21.12
C ALA A 35 -15.85 -8.50 20.14
N ILE A 36 -15.38 -7.36 20.65
CA ILE A 36 -14.99 -6.21 19.82
C ILE A 36 -13.86 -6.61 18.86
N TYR A 37 -12.83 -7.31 19.35
CA TYR A 37 -11.72 -7.77 18.53
C TYR A 37 -12.18 -8.69 17.39
N ASN A 38 -13.03 -9.68 17.69
CA ASN A 38 -13.57 -10.61 16.70
C ASN A 38 -14.46 -9.90 15.67
N GLN A 39 -15.28 -8.94 16.09
CA GLN A 39 -16.09 -8.13 15.20
C GLN A 39 -15.23 -7.24 14.30
N LEU A 40 -14.16 -6.65 14.83
CA LEU A 40 -13.19 -5.89 14.05
C LEU A 40 -12.49 -6.80 13.02
N GLN A 41 -12.08 -8.02 13.40
CA GLN A 41 -11.48 -8.99 12.46
C GLN A 41 -12.43 -9.35 11.32
N GLN A 42 -13.69 -9.59 11.63
CA GLN A 42 -14.70 -9.93 10.63
C GLN A 42 -14.94 -8.76 9.68
N ASN A 43 -15.04 -7.53 10.19
CA ASN A 43 -15.23 -6.33 9.38
C ASN A 43 -14.00 -6.00 8.52
N VAL A 44 -12.79 -6.22 9.03
CA VAL A 44 -11.55 -6.08 8.25
C VAL A 44 -11.48 -7.13 7.14
N SER A 45 -11.82 -8.39 7.44
CA SER A 45 -11.88 -9.47 6.45
C SER A 45 -12.86 -9.16 5.31
N LEU A 46 -14.06 -8.67 5.64
CA LEU A 46 -15.09 -8.26 4.66
C LEU A 46 -14.74 -6.98 3.88
N THR A 47 -13.75 -6.20 4.33
CA THR A 47 -13.30 -4.95 3.71
C THR A 47 -11.88 -5.05 3.12
N THR A 48 -11.34 -6.26 2.95
CA THR A 48 -10.09 -6.51 2.21
C THR A 48 -10.28 -6.27 0.71
N ARG A 49 -10.65 -5.05 0.33
CA ARG A 49 -10.46 -4.53 -1.01
C ARG A 49 -9.00 -4.75 -1.34
N LYS A 50 -8.74 -5.48 -2.42
CA LYS A 50 -7.38 -5.57 -2.96
C LYS A 50 -6.89 -4.17 -3.31
N LEU A 51 -5.72 -3.81 -2.82
CA LEU A 51 -5.06 -2.59 -3.24
C LEU A 51 -4.42 -2.84 -4.60
N LYS A 52 -4.51 -1.85 -5.48
CA LYS A 52 -3.81 -1.91 -6.78
C LYS A 52 -2.69 -0.88 -6.81
N ALA A 53 -1.47 -1.32 -7.10
CA ALA A 53 -0.30 -0.44 -7.22
C ALA A 53 0.23 -0.41 -8.65
N GLY A 54 0.51 0.78 -9.17
CA GLY A 54 1.11 1.01 -10.47
C GLY A 54 2.57 1.41 -10.35
N PHE A 55 3.44 0.84 -11.18
CA PHE A 55 4.86 1.14 -11.22
C PHE A 55 5.24 1.74 -12.58
N ILE A 56 6.01 2.83 -12.58
CA ILE A 56 6.47 3.48 -13.81
C ILE A 56 7.99 3.47 -13.85
N TYR A 57 8.52 2.89 -14.93
CA TYR A 57 9.94 2.75 -15.17
C TYR A 57 10.41 3.61 -16.35
N VAL A 58 11.62 4.17 -16.22
CA VAL A 58 12.27 4.94 -17.30
C VAL A 58 12.86 4.03 -18.38
N GLY A 59 13.29 2.82 -18.02
CA GLY A 59 13.88 1.84 -18.93
C GLY A 59 13.03 0.59 -19.10
N PRO A 60 13.50 -0.38 -19.90
CA PRO A 60 12.89 -1.70 -20.02
C PRO A 60 13.25 -2.59 -18.82
N VAL A 61 12.37 -3.55 -18.48
CA VAL A 61 12.62 -4.52 -17.39
C VAL A 61 13.83 -5.43 -17.64
N GLU A 62 14.28 -5.52 -18.89
CA GLU A 62 15.45 -6.29 -19.32
C GLU A 62 16.75 -5.46 -19.33
N ASP A 63 16.79 -4.31 -18.65
CA ASP A 63 18.01 -3.51 -18.53
C ASP A 63 19.11 -4.14 -17.65
N PHE A 64 18.80 -5.25 -16.97
CA PHE A 64 19.67 -5.96 -16.01
C PHE A 64 20.27 -5.06 -14.92
N GLY A 65 19.62 -3.92 -14.64
CA GLY A 65 20.12 -2.90 -13.74
C GLY A 65 19.00 -2.30 -12.90
N TRP A 66 18.81 -0.98 -13.04
CA TRP A 66 17.89 -0.20 -12.21
C TRP A 66 16.44 -0.66 -12.36
N THR A 67 15.95 -0.74 -13.60
CA THR A 67 14.55 -1.14 -13.86
C THR A 67 14.32 -2.59 -13.51
N ALA A 68 15.26 -3.47 -13.86
CA ALA A 68 15.19 -4.89 -13.51
C ALA A 68 15.09 -5.10 -11.99
N ALA A 69 15.85 -4.33 -11.20
CA ALA A 69 15.80 -4.42 -9.74
C ALA A 69 14.45 -3.94 -9.17
N HIS A 70 13.90 -2.84 -9.68
CA HIS A 70 12.56 -2.37 -9.29
C HIS A 70 11.47 -3.38 -9.65
N ASP A 71 11.52 -3.98 -10.84
CA ASP A 71 10.52 -4.99 -11.23
C ASP A 71 10.65 -6.28 -10.41
N GLN A 72 11.88 -6.71 -10.08
CA GLN A 72 12.11 -7.82 -9.18
C GLN A 72 11.48 -7.55 -7.81
N ALA A 73 11.66 -6.36 -7.25
CA ALA A 73 11.05 -5.96 -5.98
C ALA A 73 9.51 -5.95 -6.08
N ARG A 74 8.93 -5.37 -7.14
CA ARG A 74 7.48 -5.40 -7.41
C ARG A 74 6.92 -6.82 -7.37
N ARG A 75 7.57 -7.74 -8.09
CA ARG A 75 7.13 -9.15 -8.16
C ARG A 75 7.29 -9.88 -6.83
N GLN A 76 8.26 -9.50 -5.99
CA GLN A 76 8.40 -10.05 -4.64
C GLN A 76 7.28 -9.56 -3.73
N VAL A 77 6.96 -8.25 -3.74
CA VAL A 77 5.90 -7.71 -2.87
C VAL A 77 4.52 -8.22 -3.27
N GLU A 78 4.24 -8.37 -4.58
CA GLU A 78 2.98 -8.97 -5.06
C GLU A 78 2.80 -10.42 -4.55
N LYS A 79 3.88 -11.19 -4.46
CA LYS A 79 3.84 -12.55 -3.88
C LYS A 79 3.67 -12.55 -2.36
N LEU A 80 4.27 -11.59 -1.67
CA LEU A 80 4.23 -11.48 -0.21
C LEU A 80 2.87 -11.00 0.31
N PHE A 81 2.14 -10.21 -0.49
CA PHE A 81 0.90 -9.58 -0.08
C PHE A 81 -0.27 -10.03 -0.97
N PRO A 82 -1.05 -11.06 -0.57
CA PRO A 82 -2.16 -11.58 -1.38
C PRO A 82 -3.29 -10.58 -1.66
N TRP A 83 -3.33 -9.48 -0.90
CA TRP A 83 -4.27 -8.37 -1.06
C TRP A 83 -3.73 -7.26 -1.98
N LEU A 84 -2.52 -7.39 -2.52
CA LEU A 84 -1.91 -6.42 -3.43
C LEU A 84 -1.93 -6.96 -4.86
N GLU A 85 -2.45 -6.16 -5.79
CA GLU A 85 -2.32 -6.36 -7.23
C GLU A 85 -1.38 -5.29 -7.78
N THR A 86 -0.51 -5.67 -8.71
CA THR A 86 0.42 -4.71 -9.30
C THR A 86 0.30 -4.65 -10.82
N VAL A 87 0.49 -3.45 -11.38
CA VAL A 87 0.65 -3.21 -12.81
C VAL A 87 1.90 -2.37 -13.02
N TYR A 88 2.49 -2.41 -14.21
CA TYR A 88 3.66 -1.58 -14.52
C TYR A 88 3.61 -1.05 -15.96
N VAL A 89 4.33 0.04 -16.19
CA VAL A 89 4.64 0.56 -17.51
C VAL A 89 6.14 0.80 -17.57
N GLU A 90 6.77 0.34 -18.65
CA GLU A 90 8.21 0.47 -18.86
C GLU A 90 8.55 1.44 -19.98
N SER A 91 9.83 1.82 -20.07
CA SER A 91 10.37 2.70 -21.12
C SER A 91 9.62 4.03 -21.26
N VAL A 92 9.20 4.62 -20.13
CA VAL A 92 8.46 5.89 -20.12
C VAL A 92 9.43 7.06 -20.23
N PRO A 93 9.34 7.90 -21.29
CA PRO A 93 10.13 9.12 -21.39
C PRO A 93 9.72 10.14 -20.31
N GLU A 94 10.68 10.89 -19.76
CA GLU A 94 10.42 11.89 -18.72
C GLU A 94 9.40 12.95 -19.15
N ALA A 95 9.48 13.41 -20.40
CA ALA A 95 8.54 14.38 -20.97
C ALA A 95 7.08 13.89 -21.01
N ASP A 96 6.87 12.57 -21.01
CA ASP A 96 5.55 11.94 -21.06
C ASP A 96 5.09 11.41 -19.70
N ALA A 97 5.90 11.53 -18.65
CA ALA A 97 5.66 10.86 -17.37
C ALA A 97 4.29 11.21 -16.77
N ALA A 98 3.87 12.49 -16.78
CA ALA A 98 2.59 12.93 -16.23
C ALA A 98 1.41 12.18 -16.86
N ARG A 99 1.44 12.01 -18.19
CA ARG A 99 0.41 11.29 -18.95
C ARG A 99 0.32 9.83 -18.53
N TYR A 100 1.45 9.16 -18.33
CA TYR A 100 1.48 7.77 -17.89
C TYR A 100 1.08 7.60 -16.42
N ILE A 101 1.50 8.50 -15.53
CA ILE A 101 1.07 8.54 -14.12
C ILE A 101 -0.45 8.68 -14.05
N GLU A 102 -1.02 9.64 -14.76
CA GLU A 102 -2.46 9.88 -14.80
C GLU A 102 -3.24 8.73 -15.42
N ARG A 103 -2.69 8.08 -16.44
CA ARG A 103 -3.27 6.87 -17.04
C ARG A 103 -3.38 5.73 -16.03
N LEU A 104 -2.37 5.50 -15.20
CA LEU A 104 -2.45 4.49 -14.14
C LEU A 104 -3.57 4.82 -13.12
N VAL A 105 -3.74 6.10 -12.79
CA VAL A 105 -4.77 6.53 -11.87
C VAL A 105 -6.18 6.39 -12.46
N THR A 106 -6.35 6.75 -13.73
CA THR A 106 -7.68 6.91 -14.36
C THR A 106 -8.15 5.65 -15.08
N GLU A 107 -7.29 5.00 -15.86
CA GLU A 107 -7.64 3.81 -16.65
C GLU A 107 -7.44 2.54 -15.82
N GLU A 108 -6.32 2.42 -15.12
CA GLU A 108 -6.01 1.24 -14.31
C GLU A 108 -6.62 1.30 -12.90
N ASN A 109 -7.14 2.47 -12.49
CA ASN A 109 -7.72 2.73 -11.17
C ASN A 109 -6.82 2.27 -10.01
N VAL A 110 -5.51 2.50 -10.13
CA VAL A 110 -4.56 2.17 -9.05
C VAL A 110 -4.80 3.05 -7.83
N ASP A 111 -4.55 2.53 -6.63
CA ASP A 111 -4.57 3.25 -5.36
C ASP A 111 -3.22 3.90 -5.04
N ILE A 112 -2.15 3.31 -5.56
CA ILE A 112 -0.76 3.68 -5.27
C ILE A 112 0.00 3.78 -6.59
N VAL A 113 0.80 4.82 -6.78
CA VAL A 113 1.73 4.95 -7.92
C VAL A 113 3.16 5.08 -7.40
N PHE A 114 4.07 4.28 -7.96
CA PHE A 114 5.50 4.37 -7.76
C PHE A 114 6.17 4.86 -9.04
N THR A 115 6.92 5.96 -8.96
CA THR A 115 7.70 6.52 -10.07
C THR A 115 9.19 6.34 -9.77
N THR A 116 9.91 5.62 -10.65
CA THR A 116 11.28 5.15 -10.34
C THR A 116 12.35 5.80 -11.22
N SER A 117 12.30 7.11 -11.38
CA SER A 117 13.33 7.89 -12.08
C SER A 117 13.28 9.34 -11.62
N PHE A 118 14.45 9.98 -11.51
CA PHE A 118 14.60 11.34 -10.97
C PHE A 118 13.74 12.35 -11.73
N GLY A 119 13.75 12.29 -13.07
CA GLY A 119 12.95 13.20 -13.89
C GLY A 119 11.43 13.00 -13.81
N PHE A 120 10.95 12.02 -13.03
CA PHE A 120 9.52 11.87 -12.75
C PHE A 120 9.05 12.69 -11.54
N MET A 121 9.91 13.43 -10.83
CA MET A 121 9.55 14.18 -9.62
C MET A 121 8.40 15.18 -9.86
N ASP A 122 8.62 16.19 -10.71
CA ASP A 122 7.61 17.23 -10.97
C ASP A 122 6.30 16.65 -11.55
N PRO A 123 6.33 15.73 -12.54
CA PRO A 123 5.13 15.03 -13.00
C PRO A 123 4.38 14.27 -11.91
N THR A 124 5.09 13.68 -10.93
CA THR A 124 4.46 12.96 -9.82
C THR A 124 3.71 13.92 -8.90
N ILE A 125 4.32 15.06 -8.57
CA ILE A 125 3.70 16.11 -7.75
C ILE A 125 2.46 16.67 -8.46
N GLU A 126 2.59 17.02 -9.74
CA GLU A 126 1.53 17.61 -10.55
C GLU A 126 0.26 16.72 -10.59
N VAL A 127 0.44 15.41 -10.77
CA VAL A 127 -0.68 14.46 -10.78
C VAL A 127 -1.19 14.21 -9.36
N ALA A 128 -0.32 14.13 -8.35
CA ALA A 128 -0.74 13.92 -6.96
C ALA A 128 -1.68 15.02 -6.44
N GLU A 129 -1.44 16.27 -6.82
CA GLU A 129 -2.31 17.41 -6.50
C GLU A 129 -3.73 17.26 -7.07
N ARG A 130 -3.86 16.65 -8.27
CA ARG A 130 -5.16 16.38 -8.90
C ARG A 130 -5.92 15.23 -8.27
N TYR A 131 -5.23 14.28 -7.65
CA TYR A 131 -5.80 13.04 -7.12
C TYR A 131 -5.47 12.82 -5.63
N PRO A 132 -5.95 13.68 -4.71
CA PRO A 132 -5.58 13.64 -3.28
C PRO A 132 -6.04 12.36 -2.53
N GLY A 133 -6.89 11.54 -3.14
CA GLY A 133 -7.31 10.24 -2.62
C GLY A 133 -6.41 9.07 -3.01
N LYS A 134 -5.37 9.32 -3.82
CA LYS A 134 -4.39 8.33 -4.28
C LYS A 134 -3.05 8.57 -3.62
N MET A 135 -2.23 7.53 -3.48
CA MET A 135 -0.89 7.64 -2.90
C MET A 135 0.17 7.63 -3.98
N PHE A 136 1.18 8.50 -3.85
CA PHE A 136 2.26 8.62 -4.81
C PHE A 136 3.61 8.53 -4.11
N PHE A 137 4.52 7.76 -4.66
CA PHE A 137 5.88 7.57 -4.17
C PHE A 137 6.86 7.81 -5.29
N HIS A 138 7.65 8.86 -5.15
CA HIS A 138 8.75 9.16 -6.05
C HIS A 138 10.05 8.56 -5.51
N CYS A 139 10.85 7.96 -6.38
CA CYS A 139 12.15 7.41 -6.06
C CYS A 139 13.24 8.11 -6.90
N SER A 140 14.35 8.43 -6.22
CA SER A 140 15.59 9.05 -6.69
C SER A 140 15.71 10.59 -6.61
N GLY A 141 14.67 11.33 -6.22
CA GLY A 141 14.75 12.77 -5.87
C GLY A 141 13.46 13.35 -5.34
#